data_AF-A0A941TSN3-F1
#
_entry.id   AF-A0A941TSN3-F1
#
_cell.length_a   1.000
_cell.length_b   1.000
_cell.length_c   1.000
_cell.angle_alpha   90.00
_cell.angle_beta   90.00
_cell.angle_gamma   90.00
#
_symmetry.space_group_name_H-M   'P 1'
#
loop_
_entity.id
_entity.type
_entity.pdbx_description
1 polymer ?
#
loop_
_entity_poly.entity_id
_entity_poly.type
_entity_poly.pdbx_seq_one_letter_code
_entity_poly.pdbx_strand_id
1 'polypeptide(L)'
;MKISKWLACTALVLPVAIGSQMVNAQQVGSDTGTVIPCSDLTFSKSFLAQYPKAPAACIEARTYHNKKYAKFDGKVFLKEGATTTIQVNNAAGDALTAITVQPTNTAKLMINGKETKFSDLKVGDAVSIWVAQDRFDFYSAPGHRGGKVVTPPAAK
;
A
#
# COMPACT_ATOMS: atom_id res chain seq x y z
N MET A 1 42.85 -39.42 48.85
CA MET A 1 42.13 -39.24 50.13
C MET A 1 41.87 -37.75 50.36
N LYS A 2 40.63 -37.41 50.76
CA LYS A 2 40.21 -36.25 51.58
C LYS A 2 40.42 -34.81 51.04
N ILE A 3 39.36 -34.29 50.42
CA ILE A 3 38.56 -33.08 50.76
C ILE A 3 39.28 -31.95 51.52
N SER A 4 39.27 -30.71 51.00
CA SER A 4 38.67 -29.54 51.70
C SER A 4 38.73 -28.23 50.91
N LYS A 5 37.55 -27.57 50.81
CA LYS A 5 37.24 -26.13 51.01
C LYS A 5 38.14 -25.05 50.39
N TRP A 6 37.70 -23.90 49.90
CA TRP A 6 36.45 -23.15 49.71
C TRP A 6 36.94 -21.84 49.05
N LEU A 7 36.18 -21.22 48.13
CA LEU A 7 35.83 -19.78 48.19
C LEU A 7 35.04 -19.36 46.95
N ALA A 8 34.00 -18.60 47.26
CA ALA A 8 32.96 -18.13 46.39
C ALA A 8 33.39 -16.89 45.57
N CYS A 9 32.96 -16.84 44.32
CA CYS A 9 32.75 -15.59 43.59
C CYS A 9 31.39 -15.68 42.88
N THR A 10 30.34 -15.25 43.57
CA THR A 10 29.03 -14.95 42.99
C THR A 10 29.13 -13.67 42.17
N ALA A 11 29.27 -13.79 40.85
CA ALA A 11 29.04 -12.70 39.92
C ALA A 11 27.53 -12.57 39.68
N LEU A 12 26.92 -11.53 40.25
CA LEU A 12 25.57 -11.07 39.93
C LEU A 12 25.58 -10.52 38.49
N VAL A 13 25.14 -11.35 37.54
CA VAL A 13 24.86 -10.89 36.17
C VAL A 13 23.43 -10.36 36.18
N LEU A 14 23.27 -9.03 36.13
CA LEU A 14 21.99 -8.39 35.87
C LEU A 14 21.61 -8.65 34.41
N PRO A 15 20.53 -9.38 34.08
CA PRO A 15 19.98 -9.33 32.75
C PRO A 15 19.35 -7.96 32.56
N VAL A 16 19.98 -7.15 31.70
CA VAL A 16 19.34 -5.95 31.13
C VAL A 16 18.14 -6.47 30.34
N ALA A 17 16.96 -6.44 30.94
CA ALA A 17 15.71 -6.63 30.24
C ALA A 17 15.54 -5.41 29.32
N ILE A 18 16.09 -5.51 28.11
CA ILE A 18 15.75 -4.62 27.00
C ILE A 18 14.28 -4.93 26.72
N GLY A 19 13.40 -4.17 27.35
CA GLY A 19 11.98 -4.13 27.03
C GLY A 19 11.87 -3.76 25.56
N SER A 20 11.74 -4.78 24.72
CA SER A 20 11.42 -4.61 23.32
C SER A 20 10.03 -4.00 23.30
N GLN A 21 9.96 -2.68 23.15
CA GLN A 21 8.73 -1.99 22.85
C GLN A 21 8.20 -2.66 21.59
N MET A 22 7.13 -3.43 21.74
CA MET A 22 6.32 -3.87 20.62
C MET A 22 5.76 -2.59 20.02
N VAL A 23 6.50 -2.03 19.06
CA VAL A 23 5.95 -1.10 18.11
C VAL A 23 4.91 -1.91 17.39
N ASN A 24 3.65 -1.75 17.81
CA ASN A 24 2.50 -2.16 17.04
C ASN A 24 2.47 -1.23 15.82
N ALA A 25 3.40 -1.48 14.89
CA ALA A 25 3.22 -1.10 13.52
C ALA A 25 1.94 -1.82 13.14
N GLN A 26 0.83 -1.08 13.12
CA GLN A 26 -0.37 -1.49 12.42
C GLN A 26 0.13 -1.86 11.04
N GLN A 27 0.34 -3.17 10.82
CA GLN A 27 0.57 -3.72 9.51
C GLN A 27 -0.62 -3.22 8.72
N VAL A 28 -0.38 -2.33 7.77
CA VAL A 28 -1.30 -2.11 6.66
C VAL A 28 -1.38 -3.48 5.99
N GLY A 29 -2.34 -4.27 6.47
CA GLY A 29 -2.40 -5.70 6.23
C GLY A 29 -2.63 -5.93 4.75
N SER A 30 -1.58 -6.45 4.11
CA SER A 30 -1.58 -7.35 2.97
C SER A 30 -2.98 -7.72 2.53
N ASP A 31 -3.39 -7.28 1.34
CA ASP A 31 -4.38 -8.00 0.52
C ASP A 31 -5.49 -8.65 1.38
N THR A 32 -6.21 -7.83 2.15
CA THR A 32 -7.23 -8.29 3.09
C THR A 32 -8.61 -8.24 2.45
N GLY A 33 -9.49 -9.18 2.82
CA GLY A 33 -10.85 -9.27 2.27
C GLY A 33 -11.05 -10.36 1.23
N THR A 34 -12.31 -10.59 0.87
CA THR A 34 -12.74 -11.65 -0.04
C THR A 34 -12.46 -11.26 -1.48
N VAL A 35 -11.70 -12.08 -2.21
CA VAL A 35 -11.45 -11.88 -3.65
C VAL A 35 -12.77 -12.04 -4.40
N ILE A 36 -13.07 -11.07 -5.26
CA ILE A 36 -14.22 -11.05 -6.17
C ILE A 36 -13.71 -10.82 -7.60
N PRO A 37 -14.44 -11.22 -8.64
CA PRO A 37 -14.04 -10.90 -10.00
C PRO A 37 -14.13 -9.39 -10.23
N CYS A 38 -13.23 -8.83 -11.06
CA CYS A 38 -13.27 -7.41 -11.42
C CYS A 38 -14.59 -7.00 -12.10
N SER A 39 -15.31 -7.94 -12.72
CA SER A 39 -16.65 -7.73 -13.29
C SER A 39 -17.71 -7.37 -12.25
N ASP A 40 -17.50 -7.72 -10.97
CA ASP A 40 -18.44 -7.41 -9.89
C ASP A 40 -18.26 -5.98 -9.34
N LEU A 41 -17.30 -5.22 -9.85
CA LEU A 41 -17.08 -3.84 -9.50
C LEU A 41 -17.95 -2.92 -10.37
N THR A 42 -18.76 -2.09 -9.71
CA THR A 42 -19.57 -1.07 -10.38
C THR A 42 -19.03 0.32 -10.08
N PHE A 43 -18.04 0.76 -10.86
CA PHE A 43 -17.50 2.11 -10.71
C PHE A 43 -18.58 3.17 -10.94
N SER A 44 -18.48 4.29 -10.21
CA SER A 44 -19.41 5.40 -10.38
C SER A 44 -19.30 6.02 -11.78
N LYS A 45 -20.41 6.57 -12.29
CA LYS A 45 -20.44 7.25 -13.59
C LYS A 45 -19.43 8.40 -13.67
N SER A 46 -19.24 9.14 -12.58
CA SER A 46 -18.27 10.24 -12.51
C SER A 46 -16.82 9.72 -12.58
N PHE A 47 -16.53 8.57 -11.99
CA PHE A 47 -15.24 7.91 -12.11
C PHE A 47 -14.99 7.42 -13.53
N LEU A 48 -15.95 6.73 -14.15
CA LEU A 48 -15.82 6.25 -15.52
C LEU A 48 -15.78 7.38 -16.56
N ALA A 49 -16.35 8.55 -16.27
CA ALA A 49 -16.23 9.72 -17.15
C ALA A 49 -14.76 10.20 -17.26
N GLN A 50 -13.98 10.06 -16.19
CA GLN A 50 -12.54 10.41 -16.18
C GLN A 50 -11.65 9.22 -16.53
N TYR A 51 -12.06 8.01 -16.15
CA TYR A 51 -11.30 6.77 -16.29
C TYR A 51 -12.14 5.67 -16.94
N PRO A 52 -12.56 5.82 -18.22
CA PRO A 52 -13.46 4.88 -18.87
C PRO A 52 -12.85 3.48 -19.04
N LYS A 53 -11.52 3.41 -19.04
CA LYS A 53 -10.76 2.16 -19.17
C LYS A 53 -10.46 1.46 -17.85
N ALA A 54 -10.85 2.02 -16.71
CA ALA A 54 -10.56 1.44 -15.41
C ALA A 54 -11.10 0.01 -15.21
N PRO A 55 -12.31 -0.37 -15.66
CA PRO A 55 -12.77 -1.76 -15.55
C PRO A 55 -11.82 -2.76 -16.21
N ALA A 56 -11.24 -2.40 -17.36
CA ALA A 56 -10.30 -3.25 -18.09
C ALA A 56 -8.88 -3.26 -17.49
N ALA A 57 -8.54 -2.29 -16.64
CA ALA A 57 -7.26 -2.20 -15.96
C ALA A 57 -7.27 -2.86 -14.56
N CYS A 58 -8.44 -3.29 -14.09
CA CYS A 58 -8.55 -4.00 -12.83
C CYS A 58 -7.85 -5.36 -12.95
N ILE A 59 -6.84 -5.58 -12.12
CA ILE A 59 -6.09 -6.85 -12.07
C ILE A 59 -6.61 -7.78 -10.97
N GLU A 60 -7.21 -7.20 -9.93
CA GLU A 60 -7.78 -7.93 -8.80
C GLU A 60 -8.85 -7.08 -8.14
N ALA A 61 -9.88 -7.71 -7.59
CA ALA A 61 -10.89 -7.02 -6.82
C ALA A 61 -11.14 -7.74 -5.49
N ARG A 62 -11.39 -6.96 -4.43
CA ARG A 62 -11.67 -7.49 -3.10
C ARG A 62 -12.82 -6.78 -2.42
N THR A 63 -13.55 -7.54 -1.60
CA THR A 63 -14.51 -7.01 -0.64
C THR A 63 -13.92 -7.01 0.75
N TYR A 64 -13.82 -5.84 1.39
CA TYR A 64 -13.33 -5.67 2.75
C TYR A 64 -14.28 -4.75 3.52
N HIS A 65 -14.79 -5.22 4.67
CA HIS A 65 -15.85 -4.54 5.45
C HIS A 65 -17.03 -4.07 4.58
N ASN A 66 -17.54 -4.95 3.73
CA ASN A 66 -18.63 -4.69 2.77
C ASN A 66 -18.34 -3.57 1.75
N LYS A 67 -17.08 -3.18 1.57
CA LYS A 67 -16.64 -2.25 0.54
C LYS A 67 -15.83 -2.98 -0.51
N LYS A 68 -16.10 -2.66 -1.77
CA LYS A 68 -15.38 -3.24 -2.90
C LYS A 68 -14.23 -2.34 -3.32
N TYR A 69 -13.08 -2.96 -3.54
CA TYR A 69 -11.84 -2.31 -3.94
C TYR A 69 -11.30 -2.97 -5.20
N ALA A 70 -10.80 -2.15 -6.12
CA ALA A 70 -10.12 -2.58 -7.32
C ALA A 70 -8.61 -2.34 -7.15
N LYS A 71 -7.80 -3.36 -7.44
CA LYS A 71 -6.35 -3.27 -7.50
C LYS A 71 -5.95 -2.91 -8.92
N PHE A 72 -5.01 -1.98 -9.02
CA PHE A 72 -4.39 -1.56 -10.27
C PHE A 72 -2.88 -1.60 -10.10
N ASP A 73 -2.19 -2.06 -11.14
CA ASP A 73 -0.75 -1.92 -11.24
C ASP A 73 -0.39 -0.65 -11.99
N GLY A 74 0.76 -0.10 -11.63
CA GLY A 74 1.31 1.05 -12.31
C GLY A 74 2.79 1.24 -12.04
N LYS A 75 3.32 2.31 -12.63
CA LYS A 75 4.69 2.74 -12.45
C LYS A 75 4.72 4.20 -12.05
N VAL A 76 5.56 4.56 -11.08
CA VAL A 76 5.78 5.97 -10.75
C VAL A 76 6.40 6.67 -11.96
N PHE A 77 5.67 7.60 -12.55
CA PHE A 77 6.06 8.34 -13.75
C PHE A 77 6.74 9.65 -13.40
N LEU A 78 6.20 10.37 -12.40
CA LEU A 78 6.67 11.68 -12.01
C LEU A 78 6.46 11.90 -10.51
N LYS A 79 7.33 12.69 -9.90
CA LYS A 79 7.23 13.10 -8.50
C LYS A 79 7.53 14.60 -8.41
N GLU A 80 6.56 15.38 -7.98
CA GLU A 80 6.64 16.83 -7.92
C GLU A 80 6.16 17.33 -6.55
N GLY A 81 7.10 17.76 -5.71
CA GLY A 81 6.79 18.23 -4.36
C GLY A 81 6.00 17.19 -3.55
N ALA A 82 4.74 17.51 -3.25
CA ALA A 82 3.84 16.67 -2.46
C ALA A 82 2.94 15.73 -3.30
N THR A 83 3.09 15.73 -4.63
CA THR A 83 2.31 14.87 -5.53
C THR A 83 3.17 13.80 -6.18
N THR A 84 2.53 12.70 -6.56
CA THR A 84 3.15 11.60 -7.29
C THR A 84 2.23 11.21 -8.42
N THR A 85 2.74 11.16 -9.64
CA THR A 85 2.02 10.68 -10.81
C THR A 85 2.35 9.22 -11.04
N ILE A 86 1.32 8.39 -11.08
CA ILE A 86 1.41 6.96 -11.31
C ILE A 86 0.84 6.70 -12.70
N GLN A 87 1.65 6.16 -13.60
CA GLN A 87 1.19 5.58 -14.85
C GLN A 87 0.53 4.25 -14.54
N VAL A 88 -0.79 4.19 -14.61
CA VAL A 88 -1.57 2.96 -14.47
C VAL A 88 -1.45 2.16 -15.75
N ASN A 89 -1.28 0.85 -15.59
CA ASN A 89 -1.14 -0.09 -16.69
C ASN A 89 -2.41 -0.97 -16.81
N ASN A 90 -2.62 -1.54 -18.00
CA ASN A 90 -3.58 -2.62 -18.18
C ASN A 90 -3.01 -3.96 -17.65
N ALA A 91 -3.82 -5.02 -17.66
CA ALA A 91 -3.37 -6.35 -17.26
C ALA A 91 -2.25 -6.95 -18.15
N ALA A 92 -2.05 -6.42 -19.35
CA ALA A 92 -0.94 -6.79 -20.25
C ALA A 92 0.35 -6.00 -19.95
N GLY A 93 0.32 -5.02 -19.04
CA GLY A 93 1.45 -4.17 -18.68
C GLY A 93 1.58 -2.89 -19.52
N ASP A 94 0.69 -2.64 -20.48
CA ASP A 94 0.73 -1.42 -21.29
C ASP A 94 0.21 -0.22 -20.52
N ALA A 95 0.84 0.94 -20.74
CA ALA A 95 0.40 2.21 -20.20
C ALA A 95 -1.03 2.55 -20.64
N LEU A 96 -1.93 2.71 -19.67
CA LEU A 96 -3.36 2.96 -19.92
C LEU A 96 -3.74 4.42 -19.71
N THR A 97 -3.39 4.95 -18.55
CA THR A 97 -3.63 6.35 -18.15
C THR A 97 -2.70 6.71 -17.01
N ALA A 98 -2.46 8.00 -16.78
CA ALA A 98 -1.76 8.45 -15.60
C ALA A 98 -2.75 9.03 -14.58
N ILE A 99 -2.43 8.90 -13.30
CA ILE A 99 -3.17 9.55 -12.21
C ILE A 99 -2.18 10.30 -11.33
N THR A 100 -2.53 11.52 -10.92
CA THR A 100 -1.75 12.25 -9.93
C THR A 100 -2.43 12.11 -8.59
N VAL A 101 -1.66 11.63 -7.62
CA VAL A 101 -2.10 11.43 -6.25
C VAL A 101 -1.36 12.37 -5.32
N GLN A 102 -2.08 12.83 -4.31
CA GLN A 102 -1.53 13.54 -3.17
C GLN A 102 -1.62 12.63 -1.95
N PRO A 103 -0.54 11.89 -1.64
CA PRO A 103 -0.49 11.05 -0.45
C PRO A 103 -0.56 11.88 0.83
N THR A 104 -1.10 11.29 1.89
CA THR A 104 -0.89 11.86 3.24
C THR A 104 0.56 11.63 3.67
N ASN A 105 1.05 12.40 4.64
CA ASN A 105 2.44 12.29 5.12
C ASN A 105 2.79 10.92 5.72
N THR A 106 1.78 10.13 6.09
CA THR A 106 1.92 8.79 6.64
C THR A 106 1.50 7.70 5.65
N ALA A 107 1.16 8.07 4.41
CA ALA A 107 0.72 7.14 3.39
C ALA A 107 1.85 6.18 3.01
N LYS A 108 1.48 4.92 2.93
CA LYS A 108 2.36 3.85 2.46
C LYS A 108 1.66 3.13 1.30
N LEU A 109 2.38 2.31 0.56
CA LEU A 109 1.84 1.40 -0.43
C LEU A 109 2.42 0.01 -0.17
N MET A 110 1.69 -1.00 -0.60
CA MET A 110 2.24 -2.33 -0.74
C MET A 110 2.91 -2.45 -2.11
N ILE A 111 4.22 -2.69 -2.12
CA ILE A 111 5.03 -2.96 -3.31
C ILE A 111 5.66 -4.33 -3.11
N ASN A 112 5.30 -5.30 -3.96
CA ASN A 112 5.84 -6.66 -3.88
C ASN A 112 5.71 -7.29 -2.49
N GLY A 113 4.57 -7.09 -1.82
CA GLY A 113 4.33 -7.58 -0.47
C GLY A 113 5.10 -6.84 0.64
N LYS A 114 5.79 -5.73 0.32
CA LYS A 114 6.48 -4.87 1.28
C LYS A 114 5.81 -3.52 1.40
N GLU A 115 5.62 -3.09 2.64
CA GLU A 115 5.13 -1.76 2.95
C GLU A 115 6.22 -0.71 2.64
N THR A 116 5.93 0.23 1.75
CA THR A 116 6.85 1.29 1.31
C THR A 116 6.18 2.64 1.48
N LYS A 117 6.87 3.62 2.10
CA LYS A 117 6.30 4.97 2.24
C LYS A 117 6.21 5.65 0.88
N PHE A 118 5.17 6.44 0.65
CA PHE A 118 5.05 7.25 -0.56
C PHE A 118 6.25 8.20 -0.76
N SER A 119 6.79 8.72 0.34
CA SER A 119 7.99 9.56 0.34
C SER A 119 9.23 8.87 -0.23
N ASP A 120 9.29 7.53 -0.14
CA ASP A 120 10.47 6.75 -0.48
C ASP A 120 10.41 6.24 -1.93
N LEU A 121 9.25 6.39 -2.59
CA LEU A 121 9.06 6.02 -3.99
C LEU A 121 9.94 6.86 -4.91
N LYS A 122 10.50 6.20 -5.91
CA LYS A 122 11.31 6.76 -6.97
C LYS A 122 10.60 6.62 -8.31
N VAL A 123 10.92 7.52 -9.24
CA VAL A 123 10.47 7.38 -10.62
C VAL A 123 10.97 6.05 -11.18
N GLY A 124 10.07 5.28 -11.79
CA GLY A 124 10.34 3.94 -12.28
C GLY A 124 9.89 2.82 -11.35
N ASP A 125 9.59 3.08 -10.08
CA ASP A 125 9.11 2.05 -9.15
C ASP A 125 7.76 1.49 -9.61
N ALA A 126 7.66 0.17 -9.64
CA ALA A 126 6.39 -0.52 -9.83
C ALA A 126 5.57 -0.45 -8.53
N VAL A 127 4.28 -0.12 -8.66
CA VAL A 127 3.37 0.05 -7.52
C VAL A 127 2.05 -0.61 -7.80
N SER A 128 1.41 -1.14 -6.76
CA SER A 128 0.00 -1.51 -6.80
C SER A 128 -0.80 -0.55 -5.93
N ILE A 129 -1.93 -0.09 -6.44
CA ILE A 129 -2.84 0.81 -5.73
C ILE A 129 -4.23 0.20 -5.64
N TRP A 130 -4.92 0.46 -4.53
CA TRP A 130 -6.31 0.06 -4.34
C TRP A 130 -7.22 1.27 -4.47
N VAL A 131 -8.28 1.16 -5.26
CA VAL A 131 -9.29 2.22 -5.43
C VAL A 131 -10.63 1.69 -4.99
N ALA A 132 -11.33 2.43 -4.13
CA ALA A 132 -12.67 2.06 -3.72
C ALA A 132 -13.66 2.30 -4.87
N GLN A 133 -14.63 1.41 -5.02
CA GLN A 133 -15.65 1.50 -6.07
C GLN A 133 -16.44 2.83 -6.05
N ASP A 134 -16.65 3.39 -4.86
CA ASP A 134 -17.58 4.48 -4.59
C ASP A 134 -16.93 5.88 -4.54
N ARG A 135 -15.59 6.00 -4.50
CA ARG A 135 -14.91 7.29 -4.24
C ARG A 135 -13.57 7.45 -4.96
N PHE A 136 -13.22 8.70 -5.28
CA PHE A 136 -11.92 9.13 -5.81
C PHE A 136 -10.83 9.26 -4.72
N ASP A 137 -10.75 8.29 -3.82
CA ASP A 137 -9.64 8.15 -2.87
C ASP A 137 -8.83 6.94 -3.30
N PHE A 138 -7.50 7.01 -3.17
CA PHE A 138 -6.66 5.83 -3.31
C PHE A 138 -6.31 5.28 -1.92
N TYR A 139 -6.12 3.98 -1.87
CA TYR A 139 -5.90 3.19 -0.67
C TYR A 139 -4.61 2.39 -0.83
N SER A 140 -3.87 2.29 0.27
CA SER A 140 -2.62 1.54 0.37
C SER A 140 -2.86 0.03 0.47
N ALA A 141 -4.01 -0.31 1.05
CA ALA A 141 -4.64 -1.62 1.13
C ALA A 141 -6.15 -1.38 1.36
N PRO A 142 -7.01 -2.39 1.18
CA PRO A 142 -8.42 -2.27 1.54
C PRO A 142 -8.61 -1.66 2.94
N GLY A 143 -9.45 -0.63 3.04
CA GLY A 143 -9.72 0.11 4.28
C GLY A 143 -8.63 1.08 4.77
N HIS A 144 -7.43 1.09 4.18
CA HIS A 144 -6.32 1.96 4.59
C HIS A 144 -6.16 3.12 3.60
N ARG A 145 -6.73 4.28 3.92
CA ARG A 145 -6.71 5.45 3.03
C ARG A 145 -5.26 5.91 2.82
N GLY A 146 -4.80 5.90 1.58
CA GLY A 146 -3.47 6.36 1.18
C GLY A 146 -3.44 7.85 0.81
N GLY A 147 -4.55 8.41 0.33
CA GLY A 147 -4.64 9.83 0.00
C GLY A 147 -5.71 10.13 -1.01
N LYS A 148 -5.60 11.29 -1.66
CA LYS A 148 -6.57 11.77 -2.64
C LYS A 148 -6.00 11.70 -4.04
N VAL A 149 -6.84 11.33 -5.01
CA VAL A 149 -6.54 11.59 -6.42
C VAL A 149 -6.83 13.07 -6.66
N VAL A 150 -5.80 13.85 -7.02
CA VAL A 150 -5.92 15.31 -7.13
C VAL A 150 -6.28 15.77 -8.53
N THR A 151 -5.87 15.00 -9.55
CA THR A 151 -6.27 15.22 -10.95
C THR A 151 -5.73 14.07 -11.81
N PRO A 152 -6.39 13.68 -12.91
CA PRO A 152 -5.66 13.05 -14.01
C PRO A 152 -4.66 14.06 -14.56
N PRO A 153 -3.40 13.70 -14.86
CA PRO A 153 -2.66 14.44 -15.87
C PRO A 153 -3.54 14.49 -17.11
N ALA A 154 -3.74 15.68 -17.66
CA ALA A 154 -4.41 15.82 -18.94
C ALA A 154 -3.70 14.87 -19.92
N ALA A 155 -4.44 13.89 -20.43
CA ALA A 155 -4.00 13.11 -21.58
C ALA A 155 -3.74 14.14 -22.69
N LYS A 156 -2.47 14.36 -23.01
CA LYS A 156 -2.08 15.06 -24.24
C LYS A 156 -2.00 14.03 -25.36
#